data_AF-A0A1Z4V8T7-F1
#
_entry.id   AF-A0A1Z4V8T7-F1
#
_cell.length_a   1.000
_cell.length_b   1.000
_cell.length_c   1.000
_cell.angle_alpha   90.00
_cell.angle_beta   90.00
_cell.angle_gamma   90.00
#
_symmetry.space_group_name_H-M   'P 1'
#
loop_
_entity.id
_entity.type
_entity.pdbx_description
1 polymer ?
#
loop_
_entity_poly.entity_id
_entity_poly.type
_entity_poly.pdbx_seq_one_letter_code
_entity_poly.pdbx_strand_id
1 'polypeptide(L)'
;MNLKLLLTAAITTCIVTTATQAQAKADTYRAGKFTVTINANTYVGCDAKGNCIKLEDGTGWQDNGYRGMTWSNGDYYYSISWKEDSDDGMYLMIVNKSKLILSEKLVAVSENTPKVELKWAIWCDVVNIKSGQLALRFTPNGKSRAGLNNGNHVLLRKQEGIWAYVDVIRGPNKKVKGLKGWVNSNYLSCTKEPID
;
A
#
# COMPACT_ATOMS: atom_id res chain seq x y z
N MET A 1 -15.59 -63.57 31.15
CA MET A 1 -15.23 -63.76 29.72
C MET A 1 -14.66 -62.45 29.23
N ASN A 2 -13.35 -62.42 29.01
CA ASN A 2 -12.58 -61.25 28.59
C ASN A 2 -12.84 -60.96 27.11
N LEU A 3 -13.23 -59.73 26.78
CA LEU A 3 -13.10 -59.25 25.41
C LEU A 3 -12.41 -57.88 25.42
N LYS A 4 -11.08 -57.93 25.25
CA LYS A 4 -10.29 -56.81 24.76
C LYS A 4 -10.81 -56.47 23.37
N LEU A 5 -11.30 -55.26 23.15
CA LEU A 5 -11.50 -54.73 21.81
C LEU A 5 -10.72 -53.43 21.63
N LEU A 6 -10.11 -53.36 20.45
CA LEU A 6 -8.99 -52.54 20.03
C LEU A 6 -9.31 -51.04 19.93
N LEU A 7 -8.28 -50.23 20.14
CA LEU A 7 -8.23 -48.81 19.79
C LEU A 7 -8.61 -48.59 18.31
N THR A 8 -9.40 -47.55 18.05
CA THR A 8 -9.24 -46.78 16.82
C THR A 8 -9.49 -45.31 17.16
N ALA A 9 -8.42 -44.57 17.37
CA ALA A 9 -8.48 -43.12 17.55
C ALA A 9 -8.75 -42.49 16.17
N ALA A 10 -10.00 -42.10 15.91
CA ALA A 10 -10.33 -41.27 14.77
C ALA A 10 -9.82 -39.85 15.06
N ILE A 11 -8.61 -39.54 14.58
CA ILE A 11 -8.08 -38.17 14.56
C ILE A 11 -8.93 -37.40 13.56
N THR A 12 -9.99 -36.78 14.06
CA THR A 12 -10.77 -35.81 13.30
C THR A 12 -9.88 -34.58 13.17
N THR A 13 -9.17 -34.49 12.05
CA THR A 13 -8.43 -33.28 11.68
C THR A 13 -9.47 -32.20 11.41
N CYS A 14 -9.63 -31.29 12.37
CA CYS A 14 -10.28 -30.01 12.14
C CYS A 14 -9.49 -29.30 11.05
N ILE A 15 -9.99 -29.35 9.82
CA ILE A 15 -9.55 -28.45 8.76
C ILE A 15 -10.02 -27.08 9.21
N VAL A 16 -9.13 -26.34 9.88
CA VAL A 16 -9.29 -24.90 10.06
C VAL A 16 -9.13 -24.33 8.65
N THR A 17 -10.25 -24.21 7.95
CA THR A 17 -10.35 -23.33 6.79
C THR A 17 -10.06 -21.94 7.33
N THR A 18 -8.80 -21.52 7.17
CA THR A 18 -8.45 -20.12 7.32
C THR A 18 -9.26 -19.39 6.25
N ALA A 19 -10.38 -18.80 6.68
CA ALA A 19 -11.13 -17.88 5.85
C ALA A 19 -10.13 -16.86 5.33
N THR A 20 -9.96 -16.85 4.01
CA THR A 20 -9.25 -15.81 3.29
C THR A 20 -9.83 -14.49 3.78
N GLN A 21 -9.03 -13.73 4.54
CA GLN A 21 -9.39 -12.40 4.98
C GLN A 21 -9.68 -11.59 3.72
N ALA A 22 -10.96 -11.31 3.50
CA ALA A 22 -11.38 -10.35 2.50
C ALA A 22 -10.64 -9.05 2.81
N GLN A 23 -9.78 -8.63 1.87
CA GLN A 23 -9.07 -7.38 1.93
C GLN A 23 -10.07 -6.27 2.29
N ALA A 24 -9.78 -5.52 3.36
CA ALA A 24 -10.58 -4.39 3.81
C ALA A 24 -10.78 -3.42 2.63
N LYS A 25 -11.95 -3.50 2.00
CA LYS A 25 -12.36 -2.61 0.91
C LYS A 25 -12.72 -1.28 1.55
N ALA A 26 -11.83 -0.30 1.37
CA ALA A 26 -11.99 1.13 1.62
C ALA A 26 -13.22 1.52 2.48
N ASP A 27 -13.01 1.73 3.78
CA ASP A 27 -14.04 2.20 4.69
C ASP A 27 -14.49 3.64 4.41
N THR A 28 -13.89 4.36 3.45
CA THR A 28 -14.11 5.80 3.23
C THR A 28 -14.46 6.17 1.79
N TYR A 29 -15.49 6.99 1.64
CA TYR A 29 -16.12 7.41 0.40
C TYR A 29 -16.23 8.93 0.31
N ARG A 30 -16.28 9.46 -0.91
CA ARG A 30 -16.78 10.81 -1.20
C ARG A 30 -18.25 10.75 -1.54
N ALA A 31 -19.02 11.68 -0.98
CA ALA A 31 -20.42 11.92 -1.29
C ALA A 31 -20.58 13.42 -1.59
N GLY A 32 -20.43 13.83 -2.85
CA GLY A 32 -20.29 15.23 -3.21
C GLY A 32 -19.13 15.92 -2.47
N LYS A 33 -19.44 16.88 -1.60
CA LYS A 33 -18.45 17.62 -0.78
C LYS A 33 -18.15 16.97 0.57
N PHE A 34 -18.82 15.87 0.89
CA PHE A 34 -18.66 15.18 2.17
C PHE A 34 -17.71 13.99 2.02
N THR A 35 -17.06 13.65 3.13
CA THR A 35 -16.37 12.39 3.30
C THR A 35 -17.19 11.51 4.23
N VAL A 36 -17.37 10.26 3.86
CA VAL A 36 -18.20 9.29 4.58
C VAL A 36 -17.36 8.08 4.90
N THR A 37 -17.22 7.74 6.17
CA THR A 37 -16.58 6.51 6.61
C THR A 37 -17.63 5.58 7.21
N ILE A 38 -17.64 4.32 6.75
CA ILE A 38 -18.57 3.29 7.20
C ILE A 38 -17.75 2.14 7.77
N ASN A 39 -17.97 1.80 9.04
CA ASN A 39 -17.35 0.63 9.66
C ASN A 39 -18.40 -0.12 10.47
N ALA A 40 -18.69 -1.35 10.08
CA ALA A 40 -19.76 -2.16 10.65
C ALA A 40 -21.08 -1.37 10.70
N ASN A 41 -21.60 -1.08 11.90
CA ASN A 41 -22.83 -0.33 12.15
C ASN A 41 -22.59 1.16 12.47
N THR A 42 -21.39 1.69 12.23
CA THR A 42 -21.01 3.07 12.53
C THR A 42 -20.86 3.89 11.25
N TYR A 43 -21.49 5.06 11.24
CA TYR A 43 -21.35 6.09 10.22
C TYR A 43 -20.54 7.27 10.76
N VAL A 44 -19.56 7.73 9.98
CA VAL A 44 -18.87 9.00 10.22
C VAL A 44 -18.98 9.85 8.96
N GLY A 45 -19.60 11.02 9.08
CA GLY A 45 -19.72 11.98 7.97
C GLY A 45 -19.01 13.28 8.32
N CYS A 46 -18.10 13.75 7.46
CA CYS A 46 -17.38 15.01 7.63
C CYS A 46 -17.68 15.98 6.49
N ASP A 47 -17.86 17.26 6.83
CA ASP A 47 -17.95 18.36 5.86
C ASP A 47 -16.56 18.75 5.30
N ALA A 48 -16.55 19.68 4.34
CA ALA A 48 -15.31 20.18 3.73
C ALA A 48 -14.38 20.94 4.68
N LYS A 49 -14.86 21.35 5.86
CA LYS A 49 -14.08 22.02 6.90
C LYS A 49 -13.53 21.04 7.94
N GLY A 50 -13.86 19.74 7.82
CA GLY A 50 -13.46 18.70 8.76
C GLY A 50 -14.36 18.61 10.00
N ASN A 51 -15.54 19.24 10.00
CA ASN A 51 -16.51 19.02 11.06
C ASN A 51 -17.20 17.68 10.82
N CYS A 52 -17.10 16.78 11.79
CA CYS A 52 -17.57 15.41 11.65
C CYS A 52 -18.71 15.11 12.63
N ILE A 53 -19.65 14.28 12.18
CA ILE A 53 -20.60 13.59 13.04
C ILE A 53 -20.29 12.10 13.03
N LYS A 54 -20.42 11.46 14.19
CA LYS A 54 -20.31 10.01 14.35
C LYS A 54 -21.65 9.49 14.86
N LEU A 55 -22.22 8.53 14.16
CA LEU A 55 -23.48 7.87 14.50
C LEU A 55 -23.24 6.38 14.61
N GLU A 56 -23.58 5.82 15.76
CA GLU A 56 -23.44 4.39 16.05
C GLU A 56 -24.81 3.69 15.94
N ASP A 57 -24.81 2.36 16.05
CA ASP A 57 -26.03 1.54 16.10
C ASP A 57 -26.96 1.69 14.90
N GLY A 58 -26.38 1.74 13.70
CA GLY A 58 -27.13 1.74 12.44
C GLY A 58 -28.06 0.53 12.32
N THR A 59 -29.26 0.78 11.81
CA THR A 59 -30.26 -0.26 11.54
C THR A 59 -30.18 -0.68 10.08
N GLY A 60 -29.80 -1.94 9.83
CA GLY A 60 -29.82 -2.54 8.51
C GLY A 60 -31.24 -2.85 8.03
N TRP A 61 -31.48 -2.72 6.73
CA TRP A 61 -32.77 -3.00 6.11
C TRP A 61 -32.60 -3.55 4.69
N GLN A 62 -33.65 -4.20 4.21
CA GLN A 62 -33.77 -4.70 2.84
C GLN A 62 -35.21 -4.49 2.39
N ASP A 63 -35.40 -3.83 1.25
CA ASP A 63 -36.72 -3.54 0.68
C ASP A 63 -36.63 -3.39 -0.84
N ASN A 64 -37.59 -3.97 -1.58
CA ASN A 64 -37.72 -3.82 -3.03
C ASN A 64 -36.43 -4.01 -3.86
N GLY A 65 -35.59 -4.98 -3.48
CA GLY A 65 -34.32 -5.26 -4.15
C GLY A 65 -33.21 -4.25 -3.83
N TYR A 66 -33.40 -3.42 -2.81
CA TYR A 66 -32.37 -2.59 -2.22
C TYR A 66 -31.99 -3.13 -0.86
N ARG A 67 -30.73 -2.94 -0.51
CA ARG A 67 -30.20 -3.16 0.82
C ARG A 67 -29.54 -1.88 1.32
N GLY A 68 -29.61 -1.64 2.61
CA GLY A 68 -29.02 -0.46 3.18
C GLY A 68 -28.92 -0.47 4.70
N MET A 69 -28.45 0.65 5.22
CA MET A 69 -28.36 0.92 6.65
C MET A 69 -28.69 2.37 6.93
N THR A 70 -29.40 2.60 8.01
CA THR A 70 -29.88 3.94 8.40
C THR A 70 -29.48 4.27 9.83
N TRP A 71 -29.04 5.52 10.02
CA TRP A 71 -28.73 6.13 11.30
C TRP A 71 -29.63 7.35 11.54
N SER A 72 -30.00 7.58 12.79
CA SER A 72 -30.85 8.70 13.19
C SER A 72 -30.06 9.69 14.05
N ASN A 73 -30.31 10.98 13.87
CA ASN A 73 -29.76 12.05 14.71
C ASN A 73 -30.78 13.17 14.85
N GLY A 74 -31.64 13.08 15.87
CA GLY A 74 -32.79 13.97 16.04
C GLY A 74 -33.74 13.88 14.83
N ASP A 75 -34.02 15.02 14.21
CA ASP A 75 -34.89 15.11 13.03
C ASP A 75 -34.22 14.62 11.73
N TYR A 76 -32.95 14.23 11.77
CA TYR A 76 -32.19 13.79 10.59
C TYR A 76 -32.07 12.27 10.52
N TYR A 77 -32.19 11.75 9.30
CA TYR A 77 -31.85 10.38 8.94
C TYR A 77 -30.75 10.37 7.89
N TYR A 78 -29.77 9.50 8.10
CA TYR A 78 -28.65 9.25 7.20
C TYR A 78 -28.80 7.81 6.73
N SER A 79 -28.96 7.59 5.44
CA SER A 79 -29.16 6.25 4.89
C SER A 79 -28.16 5.99 3.79
N ILE A 80 -27.50 4.84 3.86
CA ILE A 80 -26.67 4.34 2.77
C ILE A 80 -27.33 3.12 2.20
N SER A 81 -27.56 3.13 0.89
CA SER A 81 -28.23 2.03 0.20
C SER A 81 -27.58 1.70 -1.14
N TRP A 82 -27.77 0.48 -1.58
CA TRP A 82 -27.43 0.00 -2.91
C TRP A 82 -28.51 -0.94 -3.40
N LYS A 83 -28.63 -1.01 -4.73
CA LYS A 83 -29.48 -1.98 -5.38
C LYS A 83 -28.74 -3.33 -5.41
N GLU A 84 -29.41 -4.39 -5.02
CA GLU A 84 -28.88 -5.75 -5.12
C GLU A 84 -28.77 -6.14 -6.60
N ASP A 85 -27.77 -6.96 -6.92
CA ASP A 85 -27.47 -7.43 -8.28
C ASP A 85 -27.29 -6.30 -9.34
N SER A 86 -26.84 -5.12 -8.90
CA SER A 86 -26.55 -3.98 -9.77
C SER A 86 -25.15 -3.40 -9.51
N ASP A 87 -24.54 -2.87 -10.58
CA ASP A 87 -23.28 -2.12 -10.54
C ASP A 87 -23.51 -0.60 -10.34
N ASP A 88 -24.74 -0.17 -10.02
CA ASP A 88 -25.10 1.24 -9.82
C ASP A 88 -24.33 1.92 -8.67
N GLY A 89 -23.76 1.11 -7.77
CA GLY A 89 -23.01 1.55 -6.60
C GLY A 89 -23.88 1.95 -5.42
N MET A 90 -23.23 2.48 -4.37
CA MET A 90 -23.91 2.92 -3.15
C MET A 90 -24.28 4.41 -3.23
N TYR A 91 -25.34 4.80 -2.53
CA TYR A 91 -25.78 6.18 -2.40
C TYR A 91 -25.92 6.56 -0.93
N LEU A 92 -25.52 7.80 -0.60
CA LEU A 92 -25.86 8.44 0.66
C LEU A 92 -27.09 9.31 0.47
N MET A 93 -28.10 9.09 1.31
CA MET A 93 -29.25 9.97 1.47
C MET A 93 -29.24 10.62 2.85
N ILE A 94 -29.47 11.93 2.89
CA ILE A 94 -29.71 12.67 4.14
C ILE A 94 -31.09 13.30 4.05
N VAL A 95 -31.94 13.00 5.03
CA VAL A 95 -33.32 13.49 5.11
C VAL A 95 -33.49 14.24 6.43
N ASN A 96 -34.14 15.40 6.39
CA ASN A 96 -34.63 16.10 7.59
C ASN A 96 -36.16 15.98 7.61
N LYS A 97 -36.71 15.28 8.60
CA LYS A 97 -38.14 14.93 8.68
C LYS A 97 -38.59 14.22 7.40
N SER A 98 -39.25 14.93 6.49
CA SER A 98 -39.74 14.42 5.20
C SER A 98 -39.07 15.08 3.99
N LYS A 99 -38.08 15.94 4.22
CA LYS A 99 -37.38 16.67 3.16
C LYS A 99 -36.03 16.02 2.88
N LEU A 100 -35.85 15.56 1.64
CA LEU A 100 -34.55 15.13 1.14
C LEU A 100 -33.61 16.35 1.08
N ILE A 101 -32.49 16.24 1.79
CA ILE A 101 -31.44 17.26 1.86
C ILE A 101 -30.28 16.91 0.92
N LEU A 102 -29.92 15.63 0.84
CA LEU A 102 -28.81 15.15 0.03
C LEU A 102 -29.15 13.78 -0.57
N SER A 103 -28.76 13.56 -1.82
CA SER A 103 -28.67 12.24 -2.45
C SER A 103 -27.44 12.23 -3.34
N GLU A 104 -26.40 11.52 -2.92
CA GLU A 104 -25.10 11.50 -3.60
C GLU A 104 -24.58 10.09 -3.76
N LYS A 105 -24.02 9.78 -4.93
CA LYS A 105 -23.34 8.51 -5.16
C LYS A 105 -22.04 8.48 -4.35
N LEU A 106 -21.80 7.37 -3.66
CA LEU A 106 -20.56 7.13 -2.93
C LEU A 106 -19.47 6.71 -3.91
N VAL A 107 -18.38 7.47 -3.92
CA VAL A 107 -17.17 7.17 -4.70
C VAL A 107 -16.05 6.79 -3.74
N ALA A 108 -15.53 5.58 -3.85
CA ALA A 108 -14.49 5.10 -2.94
C ALA A 108 -13.25 6.01 -3.02
N VAL A 109 -12.76 6.48 -1.87
CA VAL A 109 -11.58 7.36 -1.84
C VAL A 109 -10.31 6.63 -2.28
N SER A 110 -10.29 5.29 -2.20
CA SER A 110 -9.20 4.46 -2.75
C SER A 110 -9.06 4.54 -4.28
N GLU A 111 -10.03 5.08 -5.00
CA GLU A 111 -9.99 5.20 -6.46
C GLU A 111 -9.28 6.47 -6.97
N ASN A 112 -8.93 7.41 -6.07
CA ASN A 112 -8.28 8.68 -6.45
C ASN A 112 -6.90 8.91 -5.83
N THR A 113 -6.25 7.87 -5.28
CA THR A 113 -4.80 7.98 -5.06
C THR A 113 -4.16 7.88 -6.43
N PRO A 114 -3.46 8.92 -6.95
CA PRO A 114 -2.59 8.68 -8.09
C PRO A 114 -1.69 7.52 -7.70
N LYS A 115 -1.68 6.46 -8.52
CA LYS A 115 -0.62 5.46 -8.43
C LYS A 115 0.67 6.22 -8.71
N VAL A 116 1.28 6.76 -7.67
CA VAL A 116 2.63 7.28 -7.75
C VAL A 116 3.47 6.04 -7.97
N GLU A 117 3.82 5.78 -9.22
CA GLU A 117 4.89 4.85 -9.54
C GLU A 117 6.15 5.47 -8.92
N LEU A 118 6.46 5.06 -7.68
CA LEU A 118 7.67 5.48 -7.00
C LEU A 118 8.83 5.11 -7.91
N LYS A 119 9.60 6.10 -8.36
CA LYS A 119 10.86 5.84 -9.03
C LYS A 119 11.82 5.33 -7.97
N TRP A 120 12.50 4.22 -8.21
CA TRP A 120 13.44 3.66 -7.25
C TRP A 120 14.86 3.87 -7.75
N ALA A 121 15.74 4.32 -6.88
CA ALA A 121 17.18 4.25 -7.07
C ALA A 121 17.74 3.04 -6.31
N ILE A 122 18.84 2.51 -6.82
CA ILE A 122 19.68 1.59 -6.07
C ILE A 122 20.96 2.34 -5.71
N TRP A 123 21.08 2.69 -4.43
CA TRP A 123 22.26 3.32 -3.88
C TRP A 123 23.20 2.25 -3.37
N CYS A 124 24.50 2.42 -3.59
CA CYS A 124 25.48 1.47 -3.14
C CYS A 124 26.68 2.15 -2.47
N ASP A 125 27.19 1.50 -1.45
CA ASP A 125 28.43 1.86 -0.79
C ASP A 125 29.55 0.96 -1.27
N VAL A 126 30.69 1.57 -1.60
CA VAL A 126 31.93 0.83 -1.83
C VAL A 126 32.43 0.31 -0.49
N VAL A 127 32.60 -1.01 -0.38
CA VAL A 127 32.95 -1.69 0.86
C VAL A 127 33.98 -2.80 0.63
N ASN A 128 34.52 -3.34 1.72
CA ASN A 128 35.38 -4.54 1.75
C ASN A 128 36.69 -4.47 0.97
N ILE A 129 37.14 -3.28 0.56
CA ILE A 129 38.51 -3.09 0.05
C ILE A 129 39.48 -3.23 1.22
N LYS A 130 40.42 -4.19 1.14
CA LYS A 130 41.45 -4.43 2.17
C LYS A 130 42.76 -3.71 1.87
N SER A 131 43.10 -3.55 0.60
CA SER A 131 44.25 -2.78 0.12
C SER A 131 43.94 -2.20 -1.27
N GLY A 132 44.61 -1.10 -1.63
CA GLY A 132 44.41 -0.43 -2.91
C GLY A 132 43.06 0.30 -3.02
N GLN A 133 42.51 0.36 -4.24
CA GLN A 133 41.26 1.03 -4.57
C GLN A 133 40.43 0.18 -5.55
N LEU A 134 39.12 0.33 -5.51
CA LEU A 134 38.22 -0.25 -6.50
C LEU A 134 38.33 0.55 -7.80
N ALA A 135 38.77 -0.12 -8.87
CA ALA A 135 38.92 0.52 -10.17
C ALA A 135 37.55 0.82 -10.81
N LEU A 136 37.28 2.10 -11.04
CA LEU A 136 36.23 2.58 -11.95
C LEU A 136 36.78 2.52 -13.38
N ARG A 137 36.10 1.81 -14.28
CA ARG A 137 36.59 1.52 -15.64
C ARG A 137 35.65 2.08 -16.71
N PHE A 138 36.17 2.31 -17.90
CA PHE A 138 35.35 2.70 -19.05
C PHE A 138 34.50 1.53 -19.58
N THR A 139 35.03 0.31 -19.50
CA THR A 139 34.36 -0.95 -19.88
C THR A 139 34.73 -2.06 -18.89
N PRO A 140 33.91 -3.13 -18.78
CA PRO A 140 34.28 -4.33 -18.04
C PRO A 140 35.67 -4.84 -18.47
N ASN A 141 36.53 -5.17 -17.50
CA ASN A 141 37.94 -5.56 -17.73
C ASN A 141 38.84 -4.53 -18.46
N GLY A 142 38.32 -3.37 -18.86
CA GLY A 142 39.07 -2.35 -19.59
C GLY A 142 40.02 -1.54 -18.71
N LYS A 143 40.65 -0.51 -19.27
CA LYS A 143 41.57 0.37 -18.52
C LYS A 143 40.85 1.06 -17.34
N SER A 144 41.58 1.21 -16.24
CA SER A 144 41.11 1.99 -15.08
C SER A 144 41.06 3.46 -15.44
N ARG A 145 39.96 4.11 -15.05
CA ARG A 145 39.70 5.55 -15.17
C ARG A 145 40.01 6.26 -13.86
N ALA A 146 39.61 5.67 -12.73
CA ALA A 146 39.77 6.24 -11.40
C ALA A 146 39.73 5.14 -10.32
N GLY A 147 40.14 5.47 -9.10
CA GLY A 147 40.06 4.59 -7.92
C GLY A 147 39.02 5.08 -6.92
N LEU A 148 38.12 4.19 -6.52
CA LEU A 148 37.15 4.40 -5.44
C LEU A 148 37.64 3.76 -4.15
N ASN A 149 37.37 4.42 -3.02
CA ASN A 149 37.70 3.96 -1.68
C ASN A 149 36.46 3.42 -0.98
N ASN A 150 36.66 2.67 0.11
CA ASN A 150 35.57 2.34 1.02
C ASN A 150 34.85 3.62 1.46
N GLY A 151 33.52 3.59 1.51
CA GLY A 151 32.67 4.74 1.84
C GLY A 151 32.38 5.69 0.67
N ASN A 152 32.85 5.40 -0.55
CA ASN A 152 32.30 6.04 -1.72
C ASN A 152 30.84 5.59 -1.93
N HIS A 153 29.93 6.55 -2.02
CA HIS A 153 28.52 6.33 -2.32
C HIS A 153 28.29 6.51 -3.82
N VAL A 154 27.67 5.51 -4.44
CA VAL A 154 27.42 5.47 -5.87
C VAL A 154 25.96 5.12 -6.16
N LEU A 155 25.44 5.61 -7.28
CA LEU A 155 24.13 5.25 -7.79
C LEU A 155 24.30 4.19 -8.86
N LEU A 156 23.73 3.00 -8.65
CA LEU A 156 23.74 1.92 -9.62
C LEU A 156 22.78 2.24 -10.76
N ARG A 157 23.30 2.15 -12.00
CA ARG A 157 22.52 2.40 -13.22
C ARG A 157 22.25 1.13 -14.01
N LYS A 158 23.19 0.19 -13.98
CA LYS A 158 23.10 -1.09 -14.71
C LYS A 158 23.95 -2.14 -14.03
N GLN A 159 23.53 -3.41 -14.08
CA GLN A 159 24.33 -4.54 -13.65
C GLN A 159 24.36 -5.64 -14.71
N GLU A 160 25.54 -6.18 -14.95
CA GLU A 160 25.81 -7.26 -15.90
C GLU A 160 26.76 -8.27 -15.22
N GLY A 161 26.19 -9.32 -14.63
CA GLY A 161 26.94 -10.28 -13.82
C GLY A 161 27.66 -9.58 -12.67
N ILE A 162 28.99 -9.71 -12.63
CA ILE A 162 29.85 -9.09 -11.60
C ILE A 162 30.19 -7.63 -11.88
N TRP A 163 29.70 -7.05 -12.98
CA TRP A 163 30.00 -5.67 -13.37
C TRP A 163 28.82 -4.77 -13.09
N ALA A 164 29.07 -3.67 -12.40
CA ALA A 164 28.07 -2.64 -12.09
C ALA A 164 28.48 -1.32 -12.75
N TYR A 165 27.61 -0.75 -13.57
CA TYR A 165 27.79 0.60 -14.08
C TYR A 165 27.18 1.60 -13.10
N VAL A 166 28.02 2.48 -12.57
CA VAL A 166 27.68 3.36 -11.45
C VAL A 166 27.99 4.82 -11.76
N ASP A 167 27.28 5.69 -11.06
CA ASP A 167 27.51 7.13 -11.00
C ASP A 167 28.02 7.50 -9.60
N VAL A 168 29.17 8.15 -9.50
CA VAL A 168 29.80 8.44 -8.20
C VAL A 168 29.22 9.72 -7.62
N ILE A 169 28.51 9.62 -6.50
CA ILE A 169 27.72 10.74 -5.97
C ILE A 169 28.49 11.50 -4.89
N ARG A 170 29.14 10.77 -3.98
CA ARG A 170 29.94 11.34 -2.89
C ARG A 170 30.92 10.32 -2.31
N GLY A 171 31.78 10.78 -1.42
CA GLY A 171 32.65 9.92 -0.63
C GLY A 171 33.98 10.58 -0.26
N PRO A 172 34.91 9.82 0.33
CA PRO A 172 36.16 10.33 0.88
C PRO A 172 37.06 10.97 -0.18
N ASN A 173 37.11 10.38 -1.37
CA ASN A 173 37.81 10.96 -2.51
C ASN A 173 36.87 11.88 -3.30
N LYS A 174 36.95 13.19 -3.08
CA LYS A 174 36.09 14.17 -3.77
C LYS A 174 36.40 14.30 -5.27
N LYS A 175 37.61 13.95 -5.72
CA LYS A 175 38.05 14.09 -7.12
C LYS A 175 37.29 13.18 -8.08
N VAL A 176 36.64 12.14 -7.57
CA VAL A 176 35.89 11.16 -8.37
C VAL A 176 34.39 11.43 -8.43
N LYS A 177 33.89 12.45 -7.73
CA LYS A 177 32.47 12.83 -7.77
C LYS A 177 32.04 13.18 -9.20
N GLY A 178 30.89 12.68 -9.62
CA GLY A 178 30.31 12.86 -10.94
C GLY A 178 30.91 11.96 -12.03
N LEU A 179 31.95 11.17 -11.71
CA LEU A 179 32.47 10.19 -12.65
C LEU A 179 31.52 8.99 -12.76
N LYS A 180 31.45 8.44 -13.97
CA LYS A 180 30.66 7.25 -14.28
C LYS A 180 31.54 6.16 -14.87
N GLY A 181 31.20 4.91 -14.62
CA GLY A 181 31.97 3.78 -15.11
C GLY A 181 31.58 2.45 -14.50
N TRP A 182 32.26 1.41 -14.95
CA TRP A 182 32.09 0.04 -14.50
C TRP A 182 32.99 -0.27 -13.29
N VAL A 183 32.42 -0.92 -12.29
CA VAL A 183 33.13 -1.46 -11.12
C VAL A 183 32.75 -2.93 -10.92
N ASN A 184 33.55 -3.65 -10.14
CA ASN A 184 33.20 -4.99 -9.71
C ASN A 184 32.15 -4.91 -8.57
N SER A 185 30.98 -5.51 -8.78
CA SER A 185 29.84 -5.43 -7.87
C SER A 185 30.06 -6.14 -6.53
N ASN A 186 31.06 -7.02 -6.42
CA ASN A 186 31.38 -7.70 -5.16
C ASN A 186 31.89 -6.74 -4.07
N TYR A 187 32.27 -5.53 -4.46
CA TYR A 187 32.68 -4.45 -3.56
C TYR A 187 31.58 -3.41 -3.33
N LEU A 188 30.33 -3.72 -3.70
CA LEU A 188 29.18 -2.87 -3.49
C LEU A 188 28.23 -3.49 -2.48
N SER A 189 27.77 -2.68 -1.53
CA SER A 189 26.63 -3.00 -0.65
C SER A 189 25.49 -2.06 -1.01
N CYS A 190 24.37 -2.58 -1.50
CA CYS A 190 23.33 -1.77 -2.13
C CYS A 190 21.99 -1.80 -1.37
N THR A 191 21.31 -0.65 -1.36
CA THR A 191 19.93 -0.45 -0.86
C THR A 191 19.05 0.08 -1.98
N LYS A 192 17.78 -0.33 -2.00
CA LYS A 192 16.77 0.17 -2.93
C LYS A 192 15.89 1.18 -2.20
N GLU A 193 15.88 2.42 -2.67
CA GLU A 193 15.20 3.54 -2.02
C GLU A 193 14.32 4.30 -3.02
N PRO A 194 13.15 4.81 -2.61
CA PRO A 194 12.33 5.65 -3.46
C PRO A 194 13.01 7.00 -3.71
N ILE A 195 12.82 7.56 -4.89
CA ILE A 195 13.22 8.91 -5.28
C ILE A 195 11.94 9.66 -5.62
N ASP A 196 11.74 10.79 -4.93
CA ASP A 196 10.65 11.74 -5.19
C ASP A 196 10.80 12.44 -6.55
#